data_AF-A0A937VEQ3-F1
#
_entry.id   AF-A0A937VEQ3-F1
#
_cell.length_a   1.000
_cell.length_b   1.000
_cell.length_c   1.000
_cell.angle_alpha   90.00
_cell.angle_beta   90.00
_cell.angle_gamma   90.00
#
_symmetry.space_group_name_H-M   'P 1'
#
loop_
_entity.id
_entity.type
_entity.pdbx_description
1 polymer ?
#
loop_
_entity_poly.entity_id
_entity_poly.type
_entity_poly.pdbx_seq_one_letter_code
_entity_poly.pdbx_strand_id
1 'polypeptide(L)'
;MPAKEVGLQVEAYHDAAGFAALREAWNPLVQASAVDTVFATWEWQKVWWESFGAGHELHLLAVRDGAELVGLAPFMVEVVAGQRLLRLLGGTEVADYLDIIAARGREEAVWAAIMGHLAGVAWEQLDLHAVAEHSPTRPILDRLGQSGAYGVVSLKEDVCPRLDLPARWEAYLESLRGKDRHELRRKLRRLAAAATYHWHTVHDPAELPAAVATFAELHRQSSRDKRVFMDQAMEAYFLANAHAMLQAGWLWLSFLGVDGRRVAGTFAYDYNGTVALYNSGYDPAYSFLSVG
;
A
#
# COMPACT_ATOMS: atom_id res chain seq x y z
N MET A 1 -36.89 22.83 18.69
CA MET A 1 -35.48 23.09 19.06
C MET A 1 -34.63 22.59 17.91
N PRO A 2 -33.86 23.44 17.22
CA PRO A 2 -32.91 22.94 16.23
C PRO A 2 -31.86 22.11 16.98
N ALA A 3 -31.60 20.89 16.52
CA ALA A 3 -30.49 20.09 17.01
C ALA A 3 -29.21 20.93 16.85
N LYS A 4 -28.38 21.01 17.89
CA LYS A 4 -27.01 21.51 17.76
C LYS A 4 -26.35 20.63 16.69
N GLU A 5 -25.99 21.19 15.55
CA GLU A 5 -24.98 20.59 14.69
C GLU A 5 -23.70 20.51 15.54
N VAL A 6 -23.40 19.32 16.03
CA VAL A 6 -22.12 19.05 16.67
C VAL A 6 -21.12 18.98 15.53
N GLY A 7 -20.21 19.97 15.47
CA GLY A 7 -19.13 19.95 14.48
C GLY A 7 -18.23 18.72 14.66
N LEU A 8 -17.51 18.35 13.60
CA LEU A 8 -16.57 17.24 13.63
C LEU A 8 -15.53 17.44 14.73
N GLN A 9 -15.23 16.35 15.46
CA GLN A 9 -14.23 16.33 16.53
C GLN A 9 -12.99 15.60 16.06
N VAL A 10 -11.81 16.13 16.41
CA VAL A 10 -10.52 15.49 16.10
C VAL A 10 -9.91 14.95 17.38
N GLU A 11 -9.67 13.64 17.40
CA GLU A 11 -8.95 12.92 18.45
C GLU A 11 -7.56 12.56 17.93
N ALA A 12 -6.51 12.87 18.70
CA ALA A 12 -5.13 12.59 18.34
C ALA A 12 -4.56 11.44 19.19
N TYR A 13 -3.89 10.49 18.54
CA TYR A 13 -3.16 9.40 19.20
C TYR A 13 -1.68 9.50 18.87
N HIS A 14 -0.84 9.46 19.91
CA HIS A 14 0.61 9.62 19.80
C HIS A 14 1.40 8.34 20.11
N ASP A 15 0.70 7.23 20.30
CA ASP A 15 1.30 5.93 20.59
C ASP A 15 0.49 4.77 19.99
N ALA A 16 1.07 3.57 20.06
CA ALA A 16 0.49 2.37 19.46
C ALA A 16 -0.91 2.00 20.01
N ALA A 17 -1.36 2.55 21.13
CA ALA A 17 -2.72 2.34 21.61
C ALA A 17 -3.77 2.92 20.66
N GLY A 18 -3.41 3.92 19.83
CA GLY A 18 -4.27 4.44 18.77
C GLY A 18 -4.69 3.37 17.76
N PHE A 19 -3.77 2.49 17.36
CA PHE A 19 -4.13 1.35 16.51
C PHE A 19 -5.15 0.43 17.18
N ALA A 20 -4.98 0.13 18.47
CA ALA A 20 -5.93 -0.71 19.19
C ALA A 20 -7.31 -0.03 19.33
N ALA A 21 -7.34 1.28 19.61
CA ALA A 21 -8.57 2.05 19.77
C ALA A 21 -9.37 2.18 18.46
N LEU A 22 -8.68 2.24 17.32
CA LEU A 22 -9.30 2.47 16.01
C LEU A 22 -9.58 1.18 15.23
N ARG A 23 -9.07 0.02 15.68
CA ARG A 23 -9.09 -1.26 14.95
C ARG A 23 -10.45 -1.59 14.32
N GLU A 24 -11.52 -1.58 15.12
CA GLU A 24 -12.85 -2.00 14.66
C GLU A 24 -13.47 -1.03 13.65
N ALA A 25 -13.14 0.26 13.73
CA ALA A 25 -13.72 1.30 12.87
C ALA A 25 -12.88 1.63 11.64
N TRP A 26 -11.59 1.25 11.63
CA TRP A 26 -10.63 1.62 10.59
C TRP A 26 -10.99 1.05 9.22
N ASN A 27 -11.10 -0.28 9.10
CA ASN A 27 -11.36 -0.92 7.81
C ASN A 27 -12.76 -0.59 7.24
N PRO A 28 -13.84 -0.48 8.05
CA PRO A 28 -15.10 0.07 7.57
C PRO A 28 -14.98 1.47 6.97
N LEU A 29 -14.19 2.36 7.58
CA LEU A 29 -13.92 3.70 7.03
C LEU A 29 -13.14 3.61 5.71
N VAL A 30 -12.11 2.74 5.63
CA VAL A 30 -11.34 2.52 4.39
C VAL A 30 -12.26 2.12 3.24
N GLN A 31 -13.14 1.14 3.46
CA GLN A 31 -14.12 0.67 2.48
C GLN A 31 -15.11 1.75 2.05
N ALA A 32 -15.47 2.64 2.99
CA ALA A 32 -16.36 3.78 2.72
C ALA A 32 -15.65 4.99 2.08
N SER A 33 -14.33 4.93 1.87
CA SER A 33 -13.51 6.04 1.37
C SER A 33 -13.17 5.92 -0.12
N ALA A 34 -12.54 6.96 -0.68
CA ALA A 34 -11.93 6.91 -2.01
C ALA A 34 -10.59 6.15 -2.04
N VAL A 35 -10.07 5.73 -0.88
CA VAL A 35 -8.72 5.19 -0.65
C VAL A 35 -8.83 3.71 -0.23
N ASP A 36 -9.75 2.98 -0.86
CA ASP A 36 -10.05 1.57 -0.57
C ASP A 36 -8.98 0.65 -1.17
N THR A 37 -7.78 0.70 -0.59
CA THR A 37 -6.61 -0.08 -1.00
C THR A 37 -6.07 -0.88 0.19
N VAL A 38 -5.37 -1.98 -0.09
CA VAL A 38 -4.72 -2.79 0.96
C VAL A 38 -3.74 -1.98 1.81
N PHE A 39 -3.06 -0.99 1.22
CA PHE A 39 -2.09 -0.12 1.89
C PHE A 39 -2.73 0.81 2.92
N ALA A 40 -4.04 1.10 2.78
CA ALA A 40 -4.79 1.91 3.74
C ALA A 40 -5.37 1.09 4.91
N THR A 41 -5.36 -0.25 4.82
CA THR A 41 -5.96 -1.13 5.85
C THR A 41 -5.20 -1.06 7.17
N TRP A 42 -5.92 -1.35 8.26
CA TRP A 42 -5.37 -1.37 9.60
C TRP A 42 -4.19 -2.33 9.73
N GLU A 43 -4.32 -3.54 9.18
CA GLU A 43 -3.32 -4.60 9.24
C GLU A 43 -2.02 -4.14 8.58
N TRP A 44 -2.13 -3.54 7.39
CA TRP A 44 -0.97 -3.08 6.64
C TRP A 44 -0.28 -1.91 7.34
N GLN A 45 -1.05 -0.87 7.72
CA GLN A 45 -0.50 0.34 8.35
C GLN A 45 0.12 0.06 9.72
N LYS A 46 -0.48 -0.84 10.51
CA LYS A 46 0.07 -1.24 11.81
C LYS A 46 1.42 -1.95 11.64
N VAL A 47 1.51 -2.92 10.74
CA VAL A 47 2.77 -3.67 10.51
C VAL A 47 3.87 -2.74 9.99
N TRP A 48 3.51 -1.80 9.10
CA TRP A 48 4.46 -0.80 8.63
C TRP A 48 4.99 0.06 9.77
N TRP A 49 4.10 0.59 10.62
CA TRP A 49 4.49 1.38 11.79
C TRP A 49 5.38 0.60 12.77
N GLU A 50 5.05 -0.66 13.05
CA GLU A 50 5.85 -1.51 13.94
C GLU A 50 7.25 -1.81 13.38
N SER A 51 7.40 -1.80 12.05
CA SER A 51 8.67 -2.11 11.39
C SER A 51 9.55 -0.89 11.17
N PHE A 52 8.95 0.26 10.85
CA PHE A 52 9.67 1.47 10.40
C PHE A 52 9.40 2.72 11.22
N GLY A 53 8.46 2.69 12.16
CA GLY A 53 8.11 3.86 12.99
C GLY A 53 9.12 4.19 14.08
N ALA A 54 10.10 3.32 14.33
CA ALA A 54 11.11 3.54 15.36
C ALA A 54 11.95 4.81 15.07
N GLY A 55 11.98 5.74 16.02
CA GLY A 55 12.65 7.04 15.87
C GLY A 55 11.74 8.17 15.37
N HIS A 56 10.48 7.87 15.05
CA HIS A 56 9.45 8.85 14.70
C HIS A 56 8.37 8.93 15.78
N GLU A 57 7.63 10.04 15.83
CA GLU A 57 6.46 10.18 16.71
C GLU A 57 5.20 9.77 15.95
N LEU A 58 4.37 8.90 16.52
CA LEU A 58 3.08 8.61 15.92
C LEU A 58 2.16 9.83 16.02
N HIS A 59 1.35 10.08 15.00
CA HIS A 59 0.37 11.16 15.01
C HIS A 59 -0.88 10.76 14.23
N LEU A 60 -1.65 9.81 14.77
CA LEU A 60 -2.92 9.41 14.15
C LEU A 60 -4.01 10.42 14.53
N LEU A 61 -4.66 11.01 13.53
CA LEU A 61 -5.81 11.90 13.74
C LEU A 61 -7.09 11.19 13.33
N ALA A 62 -7.96 10.92 14.30
CA ALA A 62 -9.29 10.38 14.07
C ALA A 62 -10.32 11.52 14.07
N VAL A 63 -11.11 11.61 13.01
CA VAL A 63 -12.18 12.61 12.88
C VAL A 63 -13.53 11.94 13.10
N ARG A 64 -14.29 12.41 14.08
CA ARG A 64 -15.57 11.84 14.47
C ARG A 64 -16.75 12.78 14.25
N ASP A 65 -17.86 12.20 13.81
CA ASP A 65 -19.19 12.80 13.88
C ASP A 65 -19.97 12.07 14.98
N GLY A 66 -20.01 12.68 16.18
CA GLY A 66 -20.48 11.97 17.37
C GLY A 66 -19.61 10.74 17.68
N ALA A 67 -20.20 9.54 17.58
CA ALA A 67 -19.50 8.28 17.80
C ALA A 67 -18.88 7.69 16.52
N GLU A 68 -19.33 8.13 15.35
CA GLU A 68 -18.93 7.58 14.06
C GLU A 68 -17.56 8.12 13.64
N LEU A 69 -16.65 7.22 13.22
CA LEU A 69 -15.38 7.60 12.64
C LEU A 69 -15.60 7.93 11.15
N VAL A 70 -15.46 9.21 10.78
CA VAL A 70 -15.72 9.70 9.42
C VAL A 70 -14.44 10.12 8.68
N GLY A 71 -13.32 10.21 9.39
CA GLY A 71 -12.02 10.52 8.81
C GLY A 71 -10.87 9.97 9.66
N LEU A 72 -9.76 9.68 9.00
CA LEU A 72 -8.53 9.21 9.62
C LEU A 72 -7.32 9.71 8.83
N ALA A 73 -6.41 10.39 9.52
CA ALA A 73 -5.13 10.83 8.98
C ALA A 73 -4.02 10.03 9.66
N PRO A 74 -3.48 8.98 9.01
CA PRO A 74 -2.43 8.17 9.61
C PRO A 74 -1.09 8.87 9.41
N PHE A 75 -0.73 9.81 10.30
CA PHE A 75 0.55 10.50 10.22
C PHE A 75 1.60 9.95 11.19
N MET A 76 2.85 10.23 10.85
CA MET A 76 3.97 10.30 11.77
C MET A 76 4.64 11.67 11.68
N VAL A 77 5.32 12.07 12.75
CA VAL A 77 6.21 13.23 12.76
C VAL A 77 7.64 12.75 12.60
N GLU A 78 8.31 13.28 11.59
CA GLU A 78 9.75 13.16 11.41
C GLU A 78 10.42 14.52 11.66
N VAL A 79 11.55 14.53 12.39
CA VAL A 79 12.32 15.75 12.62
C VAL A 79 13.58 15.75 11.76
N VAL A 80 13.62 16.62 10.74
CA VAL A 80 14.75 16.75 9.81
C VAL A 80 15.37 18.13 9.95
N ALA A 81 16.65 18.19 10.31
CA ALA A 81 17.36 19.47 10.54
C ALA A 81 16.63 20.45 11.47
N GLY A 82 15.88 19.91 12.46
CA GLY A 82 15.10 20.69 13.43
C GLY A 82 13.68 21.08 12.97
N GLN A 83 13.28 20.75 11.74
CA GLN A 83 11.93 20.96 11.21
C GLN A 83 11.08 19.70 11.42
N ARG A 84 9.84 19.87 11.87
CA ARG A 84 8.83 18.82 12.06
C ARG A 84 8.04 18.64 10.77
N LEU A 85 8.21 17.49 10.15
CA LEU A 85 7.51 17.07 8.93
C LEU A 85 6.42 16.07 9.33
N LEU A 86 5.18 16.36 8.97
CA LEU A 86 4.08 15.40 9.05
C LEU A 86 4.07 14.56 7.78
N ARG A 87 4.21 13.25 7.92
CA ARG A 87 4.22 12.29 6.80
C ARG A 87 3.14 11.25 6.98
N LEU A 88 2.54 10.79 5.89
CA LEU A 88 1.67 9.61 5.93
C LEU A 88 2.46 8.36 6.35
N LEU A 89 1.83 7.49 7.13
CA LEU A 89 2.32 6.13 7.35
C LEU A 89 2.30 5.35 6.04
N GLY A 90 3.32 4.52 5.83
CA GLY A 90 3.53 3.74 4.61
C GLY A 90 4.83 4.08 3.88
N GLY A 91 5.45 5.22 4.23
CA GLY A 91 6.76 5.61 3.71
C GLY A 91 6.73 5.88 2.21
N THR A 92 7.91 5.95 1.59
CA THR A 92 8.07 6.29 0.17
C THR A 92 8.48 5.13 -0.72
N GLU A 93 8.68 3.95 -0.15
CA GLU A 93 9.31 2.83 -0.85
C GLU A 93 8.39 1.63 -1.05
N VAL A 94 7.33 1.53 -0.24
CA VAL A 94 6.63 0.26 0.01
C VAL A 94 5.11 0.37 0.02
N ALA A 95 4.54 1.55 -0.24
CA ALA A 95 3.09 1.74 -0.31
C ALA A 95 2.70 2.49 -1.57
N ASP A 96 1.62 2.07 -2.21
CA ASP A 96 0.96 2.86 -3.26
C ASP A 96 -0.31 3.48 -2.71
N TYR A 97 -0.71 4.63 -3.28
CA TYR A 97 -2.02 5.24 -3.03
C TYR A 97 -2.30 5.56 -1.56
N LEU A 98 -1.34 6.18 -0.87
CA LEU A 98 -1.54 6.71 0.48
C LEU A 98 -2.36 8.01 0.44
N ASP A 99 -3.16 8.23 1.47
CA ASP A 99 -3.93 9.46 1.63
C ASP A 99 -4.50 9.61 3.05
N ILE A 100 -5.17 10.73 3.31
CA ILE A 100 -6.16 10.85 4.38
C ILE A 100 -7.39 10.02 3.99
N ILE A 101 -7.80 9.13 4.89
CA ILE A 101 -8.93 8.24 4.69
C ILE A 101 -10.17 8.99 5.16
N ALA A 102 -10.97 9.50 4.23
CA ALA A 102 -12.22 10.20 4.54
C ALA A 102 -13.42 9.45 3.93
N ALA A 103 -14.51 9.37 4.69
CA ALA A 103 -15.75 8.80 4.17
C ALA A 103 -16.24 9.58 2.94
N ARG A 104 -16.73 8.86 1.91
CA ARG A 104 -17.17 9.48 0.66
C ARG A 104 -18.23 10.55 0.90
N GLY A 105 -18.03 11.72 0.30
CA GLY A 105 -18.90 12.89 0.47
C GLY A 105 -18.62 13.70 1.74
N ARG A 106 -17.65 13.31 2.57
CA ARG A 106 -17.22 14.03 3.79
C ARG A 106 -15.79 14.55 3.70
N GLU A 107 -15.12 14.41 2.55
CA GLU A 107 -13.69 14.68 2.36
C GLU A 107 -13.32 16.12 2.73
N GLU A 108 -14.07 17.10 2.23
CA GLU A 108 -13.87 18.52 2.56
C GLU A 108 -14.01 18.82 4.05
N ALA A 109 -15.05 18.27 4.69
CA ALA A 109 -15.30 18.51 6.10
C ALA A 109 -14.21 17.87 6.98
N VAL A 110 -13.76 16.66 6.61
CA VAL A 110 -12.67 15.94 7.28
C VAL A 110 -11.35 16.70 7.11
N TRP A 111 -11.01 17.13 5.90
CA TRP A 111 -9.82 17.95 5.64
C TRP A 111 -9.86 19.26 6.42
N ALA A 112 -10.99 19.97 6.43
CA ALA A 112 -11.15 21.19 7.20
C ALA A 112 -10.96 20.95 8.71
N ALA A 113 -11.50 19.86 9.25
CA ALA A 113 -11.32 19.50 10.66
C ALA A 113 -9.85 19.18 10.98
N ILE A 114 -9.17 18.43 10.11
CA ILE A 114 -7.75 18.08 10.27
C ILE A 114 -6.88 19.33 10.19
N MET A 115 -7.05 20.18 9.18
CA MET A 115 -6.29 21.43 9.05
C MET A 115 -6.57 22.39 10.22
N GLY A 116 -7.81 22.45 10.71
CA GLY A 116 -8.19 23.21 11.90
C GLY A 116 -7.48 22.71 13.16
N HIS A 117 -7.36 21.39 13.33
CA HIS A 117 -6.56 20.80 14.40
C HIS A 117 -5.07 21.12 14.24
N LEU A 118 -4.54 20.93 13.04
CA LEU A 118 -3.13 21.15 12.72
C LEU A 118 -2.71 22.63 12.84
N ALA A 119 -3.62 23.58 12.78
CA ALA A 119 -3.32 24.99 13.05
C ALA A 119 -2.86 25.25 14.51
N GLY A 120 -3.21 24.35 15.44
CA GLY A 120 -2.75 24.38 16.84
C GLY A 120 -1.51 23.54 17.13
N VAL A 121 -0.95 22.87 16.12
CA VAL A 121 0.19 21.97 16.23
C VAL A 121 1.41 22.60 15.55
N ALA A 122 2.60 22.48 16.13
CA ALA A 122 3.83 22.93 15.49
C ALA A 122 4.28 21.92 14.42
N TRP A 123 4.23 22.34 13.15
CA TRP A 123 4.76 21.63 11.99
C TRP A 123 5.17 22.62 10.90
N GLU A 124 6.10 22.22 10.04
CA GLU A 124 6.65 23.06 8.97
C GLU A 124 6.22 22.56 7.58
N GLN A 125 6.05 21.24 7.42
CA GLN A 125 5.60 20.64 6.17
C GLN A 125 4.64 19.47 6.43
N LEU A 126 3.60 19.39 5.61
CA LEU A 126 2.75 18.21 5.44
C LEU A 126 3.14 17.55 4.12
N ASP A 127 3.67 16.33 4.18
CA ASP A 127 4.10 15.55 3.04
C ASP A 127 3.13 14.38 2.81
N LEU A 128 2.45 14.44 1.67
CA LEU A 128 1.44 13.46 1.25
C LEU A 128 2.01 12.68 0.06
N HIS A 129 2.77 11.63 0.38
CA HIS A 129 3.37 10.76 -0.62
C HIS A 129 2.32 9.88 -1.32
N ALA A 130 2.56 9.54 -2.59
CA ALA A 130 1.78 8.56 -3.36
C ALA A 130 0.26 8.82 -3.43
N VAL A 131 -0.20 10.07 -3.34
CA VAL A 131 -1.63 10.40 -3.48
C VAL A 131 -2.11 10.08 -4.89
N ALA A 132 -3.20 9.31 -5.00
CA ALA A 132 -3.77 8.92 -6.28
C ALA A 132 -4.19 10.14 -7.13
N GLU A 133 -3.97 10.09 -8.46
CA GLU A 133 -4.32 11.19 -9.37
C GLU A 133 -5.80 11.59 -9.30
N HIS A 134 -6.67 10.61 -9.04
CA HIS A 134 -8.12 10.78 -8.92
C HIS A 134 -8.59 11.02 -7.48
N SER A 135 -7.68 11.17 -6.52
CA SER A 135 -8.06 11.40 -5.13
C SER A 135 -8.78 12.74 -4.96
N PRO A 136 -9.87 12.80 -4.17
CA PRO A 136 -10.51 14.05 -3.74
C PRO A 136 -9.55 14.99 -3.01
N THR A 137 -8.47 14.49 -2.41
CA THR A 137 -7.45 15.30 -1.72
C THR A 137 -6.83 16.36 -2.63
N ARG A 138 -6.58 16.03 -3.91
CA ARG A 138 -5.91 16.96 -4.83
C ARG A 138 -6.66 18.29 -5.03
N PRO A 139 -7.94 18.31 -5.45
CA PRO A 139 -8.68 19.56 -5.57
C PRO A 139 -8.89 20.28 -4.22
N ILE A 140 -8.88 19.56 -3.09
CA ILE A 140 -8.94 20.18 -1.75
C ILE A 140 -7.65 20.97 -1.48
N LEU A 141 -6.49 20.36 -1.73
CA LEU A 141 -5.18 21.02 -1.59
C LEU A 141 -5.05 22.22 -2.54
N ASP A 142 -5.53 22.11 -3.78
CA ASP A 142 -5.54 23.23 -4.73
C ASP A 142 -6.32 24.44 -4.16
N ARG A 143 -7.49 24.19 -3.57
CA ARG A 143 -8.29 25.24 -2.90
C ARG A 143 -7.60 25.81 -1.67
N LEU A 144 -6.96 24.97 -0.85
CA LEU A 144 -6.18 25.42 0.31
C LEU A 144 -5.02 26.32 -0.12
N GLY A 145 -4.32 25.98 -1.21
CA GLY A 145 -3.27 26.82 -1.80
C GLY A 145 -3.81 28.16 -2.30
N GLN A 146 -4.95 28.16 -2.98
CA GLN A 146 -5.61 29.38 -3.49
C GLN A 146 -6.09 30.32 -2.37
N SER A 147 -6.37 29.78 -1.16
CA SER A 147 -6.73 30.61 0.00
C SER A 147 -5.57 31.49 0.50
N GLY A 148 -4.32 31.15 0.14
CA GLY A 148 -3.11 31.81 0.61
C GLY A 148 -2.68 31.44 2.04
N ALA A 149 -3.42 30.55 2.72
CA ALA A 149 -3.07 30.08 4.05
C ALA A 149 -1.84 29.15 4.06
N TYR A 150 -1.63 28.40 2.97
CA TYR A 150 -0.55 27.43 2.82
C TYR A 150 0.06 27.50 1.42
N GLY A 151 1.37 27.24 1.33
CA GLY A 151 2.02 26.93 0.06
C GLY A 151 1.77 25.46 -0.30
N VAL A 152 1.21 25.20 -1.47
CA VAL A 152 0.95 23.83 -1.95
C VAL A 152 1.78 23.57 -3.19
N VAL A 153 2.53 22.47 -3.16
CA VAL A 153 3.33 21.98 -4.29
C VAL A 153 2.90 20.56 -4.59
N SER A 154 2.53 20.30 -5.85
CA SER A 154 2.21 18.95 -6.32
C SER A 154 3.20 18.54 -7.40
N LEU A 155 3.81 17.38 -7.21
CA LEU A 155 4.75 16.79 -8.15
C LEU A 155 4.17 15.47 -8.66
N LYS A 156 4.37 15.17 -9.94
CA LYS A 156 4.07 13.84 -10.47
C LYS A 156 5.23 12.91 -10.09
N GLU A 157 4.94 11.91 -9.26
CA GLU A 157 5.93 10.92 -8.80
C GLU A 157 6.10 9.80 -9.83
N ASP A 158 5.09 8.93 -9.99
CA ASP A 158 5.15 7.77 -10.90
C ASP A 158 3.79 7.47 -11.56
N VAL A 159 3.71 6.40 -12.34
CA VAL A 159 2.51 5.82 -12.92
C VAL A 159 2.36 4.39 -12.39
N CYS A 160 1.21 4.08 -11.79
CA CYS A 160 0.88 2.72 -11.36
C CYS A 160 -0.05 2.08 -12.41
N PRO A 161 0.43 1.13 -13.24
CA PRO A 161 -0.37 0.55 -14.31
C PRO A 161 -1.52 -0.28 -13.76
N ARG A 162 -2.74 0.00 -14.23
CA ARG A 162 -3.95 -0.76 -13.89
C ARG A 162 -4.49 -1.48 -15.12
N LEU A 163 -4.92 -2.71 -14.91
CA LEU A 163 -5.59 -3.52 -15.92
C LEU A 163 -6.87 -4.11 -15.33
N ASP A 164 -8.01 -3.76 -15.93
CA ASP A 164 -9.27 -4.42 -15.60
C ASP A 164 -9.30 -5.80 -16.27
N LEU A 165 -9.35 -6.85 -15.45
CA LEU A 165 -9.32 -8.22 -15.93
C LEU A 165 -10.73 -8.68 -16.34
N PRO A 166 -10.91 -9.21 -17.56
CA PRO A 166 -12.17 -9.84 -17.93
C PRO A 166 -12.33 -11.18 -17.19
N ALA A 167 -13.57 -11.66 -17.08
CA ALA A 167 -13.88 -12.89 -16.36
C ALA A 167 -13.27 -14.18 -16.95
N ARG A 168 -12.72 -14.14 -18.16
CA ARG A 168 -12.17 -15.31 -18.86
C ARG A 168 -10.80 -15.05 -19.44
N TRP A 169 -9.94 -16.05 -19.36
CA TRP A 169 -8.59 -16.02 -19.92
C TRP A 169 -8.57 -15.73 -21.42
N GLU A 170 -9.47 -16.34 -22.19
CA GLU A 170 -9.52 -16.12 -23.65
C GLU A 170 -9.89 -14.67 -23.97
N ALA A 171 -10.82 -14.08 -23.20
CA ALA A 171 -11.21 -12.68 -23.37
C ALA A 171 -10.04 -11.73 -23.05
N TYR A 172 -9.23 -12.05 -22.04
CA TYR A 172 -7.99 -11.31 -21.77
C TYR A 172 -7.01 -11.42 -22.93
N LEU A 173 -6.78 -12.62 -23.47
CA LEU A 173 -5.90 -12.78 -24.63
C LEU A 173 -6.40 -12.01 -25.86
N GLU A 174 -7.71 -11.97 -26.07
CA GLU A 174 -8.35 -11.24 -27.17
C GLU A 174 -8.20 -9.72 -27.04
N SER A 175 -8.18 -9.18 -25.82
CA SER A 175 -7.98 -7.74 -25.58
C SER A 175 -6.54 -7.27 -25.85
N LEU A 176 -5.56 -8.17 -25.81
CA LEU A 176 -4.17 -7.85 -26.14
C LEU A 176 -3.97 -7.57 -27.64
N ARG A 177 -3.04 -6.66 -27.94
CA ARG A 177 -2.57 -6.44 -29.32
C ARG A 177 -2.02 -7.74 -29.90
N GLY A 178 -2.18 -7.95 -31.21
CA GLY A 178 -1.80 -9.20 -31.87
C GLY A 178 -0.35 -9.64 -31.61
N LYS A 179 0.59 -8.69 -31.56
CA LYS A 179 1.99 -8.92 -31.19
C LYS A 179 2.14 -9.41 -29.73
N ASP A 180 1.53 -8.72 -28.77
CA ASP A 180 1.63 -9.05 -27.35
C ASP A 180 0.99 -10.41 -27.04
N ARG A 181 -0.17 -10.69 -27.64
CA ARG A 181 -0.82 -12.02 -27.55
C ARG A 181 0.10 -13.12 -28.09
N HIS A 182 0.74 -12.89 -29.23
CA HIS A 182 1.67 -13.87 -29.81
C HIS A 182 2.87 -14.09 -28.89
N GLU A 183 3.48 -13.02 -28.39
CA GLU A 183 4.62 -13.08 -27.48
C GLU A 183 4.30 -13.80 -26.17
N LEU A 184 3.15 -13.53 -25.55
CA LEU A 184 2.70 -14.22 -24.34
C LEU A 184 2.54 -15.73 -24.58
N ARG A 185 1.81 -16.12 -25.64
CA ARG A 185 1.65 -17.54 -26.01
C ARG A 185 2.99 -18.21 -26.32
N ARG A 186 3.92 -17.49 -26.96
CA ARG A 186 5.26 -17.99 -27.27
C ARG A 186 6.07 -18.26 -26.00
N LYS A 187 6.03 -17.36 -25.00
CA LYS A 187 6.68 -17.56 -23.68
C LYS A 187 6.10 -18.76 -22.93
N LEU A 188 4.77 -18.87 -22.87
CA LEU A 188 4.10 -20.01 -22.21
C LEU A 188 4.46 -21.35 -22.85
N ARG A 189 4.44 -21.44 -24.20
CA ARG A 189 4.86 -22.66 -24.91
C ARG A 189 6.32 -23.00 -24.67
N ARG A 190 7.20 -22.00 -24.60
CA ARG A 190 8.63 -22.21 -24.32
C ARG A 190 8.82 -22.84 -22.94
N LEU A 191 8.17 -22.29 -21.91
CA LEU A 191 8.25 -22.83 -20.56
C LEU A 191 7.75 -24.28 -20.52
N ALA A 192 6.58 -24.55 -21.13
CA ALA A 192 5.98 -25.88 -21.16
C ALA A 192 6.78 -26.92 -21.95
N ALA A 193 7.51 -26.51 -23.00
CA ALA A 193 8.33 -27.42 -23.80
C ALA A 193 9.70 -27.71 -23.18
N ALA A 194 10.21 -26.79 -22.36
CA ALA A 194 11.59 -26.84 -21.89
C ALA A 194 11.76 -27.51 -20.52
N ALA A 195 10.72 -27.53 -19.67
CA ALA A 195 10.82 -28.11 -18.34
C ALA A 195 9.48 -28.55 -17.75
N THR A 196 9.55 -29.40 -16.73
CA THR A 196 8.39 -29.63 -15.86
C THR A 196 8.31 -28.47 -14.87
N TYR A 197 7.18 -27.76 -14.88
CA TYR A 197 6.98 -26.62 -14.00
C TYR A 197 5.73 -26.79 -13.13
N HIS A 198 5.76 -26.17 -11.95
CA HIS A 198 4.62 -26.13 -11.04
C HIS A 198 4.44 -24.71 -10.50
N TRP A 199 3.20 -24.36 -10.21
CA TRP A 199 2.87 -23.13 -9.50
C TRP A 199 2.52 -23.47 -8.06
N HIS A 200 3.07 -22.73 -7.11
CA HIS A 200 2.79 -22.90 -5.69
C HIS A 200 2.45 -21.57 -5.05
N THR A 201 1.24 -21.46 -4.49
CA THR A 201 0.80 -20.31 -3.70
C THR A 201 0.81 -20.69 -2.23
N VAL A 202 1.41 -19.85 -1.40
CA VAL A 202 1.54 -20.10 0.04
C VAL A 202 0.19 -19.85 0.71
N HIS A 203 -0.31 -20.86 1.43
CA HIS A 203 -1.54 -20.78 2.22
C HIS A 203 -1.33 -21.18 3.69
N ASP A 204 -0.32 -21.98 4.00
CA ASP A 204 0.01 -22.39 5.37
C ASP A 204 0.93 -21.36 6.04
N PRO A 205 0.54 -20.77 7.19
CA PRO A 205 1.41 -19.89 7.96
C PRO A 205 2.78 -20.50 8.32
N ALA A 206 2.87 -21.82 8.46
CA ALA A 206 4.12 -22.51 8.77
C ALA A 206 5.16 -22.42 7.62
N GLU A 207 4.72 -22.20 6.39
CA GLU A 207 5.60 -22.05 5.23
C GLU A 207 6.21 -20.64 5.10
N LEU A 208 5.60 -19.64 5.74
CA LEU A 208 5.92 -18.23 5.52
C LEU A 208 7.41 -17.89 5.73
N PRO A 209 8.08 -18.33 6.83
CA PRO A 209 9.49 -18.00 7.02
C PRO A 209 10.37 -18.48 5.86
N ALA A 210 10.19 -19.72 5.41
CA ALA A 210 10.97 -20.28 4.30
C ALA A 210 10.59 -19.67 2.94
N ALA A 211 9.30 -19.40 2.74
CA ALA A 211 8.80 -18.78 1.52
C ALA A 211 9.31 -17.34 1.34
N VAL A 212 9.22 -16.51 2.38
CA VAL A 212 9.69 -15.12 2.34
C VAL A 212 11.20 -15.06 2.16
N ALA A 213 11.97 -15.91 2.86
CA ALA A 213 13.41 -16.00 2.65
C ALA A 213 13.77 -16.38 1.20
N THR A 214 13.04 -17.34 0.61
CA THR A 214 13.21 -17.71 -0.81
C THR A 214 12.86 -16.54 -1.74
N PHE A 215 11.77 -15.82 -1.46
CA PHE A 215 11.38 -14.65 -2.23
C PHE A 215 12.43 -13.54 -2.16
N ALA A 216 12.93 -13.23 -0.96
CA ALA A 216 13.96 -12.22 -0.74
C ALA A 216 15.24 -12.55 -1.52
N GLU A 217 15.65 -13.83 -1.54
CA GLU A 217 16.81 -14.26 -2.34
C GLU A 217 16.57 -14.06 -3.85
N LEU A 218 15.43 -14.52 -4.39
CA LEU A 218 15.09 -14.30 -5.80
C LEU A 218 15.00 -12.80 -6.15
N HIS A 219 14.46 -11.99 -5.24
CA HIS A 219 14.38 -10.55 -5.40
C HIS A 219 15.79 -9.93 -5.50
N ARG A 220 16.68 -10.24 -4.55
CA ARG A 220 18.09 -9.77 -4.54
C ARG A 220 18.89 -10.20 -5.78
N GLN A 221 18.57 -11.35 -6.36
CA GLN A 221 19.21 -11.84 -7.58
C GLN A 221 18.76 -11.08 -8.84
N SER A 222 17.55 -10.50 -8.83
CA SER A 222 16.92 -9.94 -10.03
C SER A 222 17.60 -8.67 -10.55
N SER A 223 18.15 -7.83 -9.66
CA SER A 223 18.92 -6.64 -10.03
C SER A 223 19.75 -6.10 -8.85
N ARG A 224 20.66 -5.17 -9.13
CA ARG A 224 21.44 -4.48 -8.08
C ARG A 224 20.55 -3.66 -7.16
N ASP A 225 19.61 -2.89 -7.70
CA ASP A 225 18.73 -2.03 -6.89
C ASP A 225 17.83 -2.87 -5.98
N LYS A 226 17.32 -4.00 -6.50
CA LYS A 226 16.54 -4.96 -5.72
C LYS A 226 17.35 -5.61 -4.59
N ARG A 227 18.66 -5.75 -4.75
CA ARG A 227 19.57 -6.22 -3.68
C ARG A 227 19.74 -5.19 -2.57
N VAL A 228 19.84 -3.91 -2.93
CA VAL A 228 19.96 -2.82 -1.95
C VAL A 228 18.65 -2.63 -1.20
N PHE A 229 17.52 -2.67 -1.90
CA PHE A 229 16.18 -2.56 -1.32
C PHE A 229 15.89 -3.67 -0.30
N MET A 230 16.18 -4.93 -0.66
CA MET A 230 15.87 -6.08 0.19
C MET A 230 16.99 -6.31 1.22
N ASP A 231 17.20 -5.36 2.11
CA ASP A 231 18.11 -5.51 3.26
C ASP A 231 17.49 -6.40 4.36
N GLN A 232 18.12 -6.46 5.53
CA GLN A 232 17.65 -7.29 6.64
C GLN A 232 16.36 -6.75 7.28
N ALA A 233 16.20 -5.42 7.37
CA ALA A 233 15.02 -4.81 7.96
C ALA A 233 13.82 -4.97 7.02
N MET A 234 14.03 -4.78 5.72
CA MET A 234 13.01 -5.00 4.69
C MET A 234 12.57 -6.46 4.63
N GLU A 235 13.48 -7.43 4.69
CA GLU A 235 13.10 -8.85 4.73
C GLU A 235 12.26 -9.20 5.97
N ALA A 236 12.62 -8.65 7.14
CA ALA A 236 11.86 -8.83 8.37
C ALA A 236 10.44 -8.21 8.26
N TYR A 237 10.33 -7.02 7.66
CA TYR A 237 9.06 -6.38 7.36
C TYR A 237 8.21 -7.23 6.39
N PHE A 238 8.78 -7.74 5.30
CA PHE A 238 8.08 -8.61 4.36
C PHE A 238 7.53 -9.87 5.04
N LEU A 239 8.26 -10.44 6.01
CA LEU A 239 7.79 -11.58 6.79
C LEU A 239 6.61 -11.20 7.71
N ALA A 240 6.72 -10.10 8.46
CA ALA A 240 5.66 -9.61 9.32
C ALA A 240 4.39 -9.26 8.51
N ASN A 241 4.57 -8.60 7.37
CA ASN A 241 3.51 -8.24 6.45
C ASN A 241 2.86 -9.49 5.85
N ALA A 242 3.64 -10.48 5.40
CA ALA A 242 3.11 -11.73 4.89
C ALA A 242 2.23 -12.45 5.94
N HIS A 243 2.65 -12.46 7.21
CA HIS A 243 1.82 -13.00 8.30
C HIS A 243 0.50 -12.26 8.45
N ALA A 244 0.51 -10.93 8.52
CA ALA A 244 -0.70 -10.14 8.69
C ALA A 244 -1.66 -10.27 7.50
N MET A 245 -1.12 -10.22 6.27
CA MET A 245 -1.91 -10.32 5.05
C MET A 245 -2.45 -11.74 4.85
N LEU A 246 -1.72 -12.79 5.25
CA LEU A 246 -2.23 -14.16 5.21
C LEU A 246 -3.37 -14.36 6.22
N GLN A 247 -3.23 -13.82 7.44
CA GLN A 247 -4.27 -13.87 8.46
C GLN A 247 -5.55 -13.14 8.02
N ALA A 248 -5.42 -12.04 7.28
CA ALA A 248 -6.54 -11.31 6.70
C ALA A 248 -7.11 -11.96 5.43
N GLY A 249 -6.46 -12.99 4.88
CA GLY A 249 -6.85 -13.67 3.64
C GLY A 249 -6.48 -12.91 2.37
N TRP A 250 -5.57 -11.95 2.45
CA TRP A 250 -5.17 -11.07 1.34
C TRP A 250 -3.81 -11.40 0.75
N LEU A 251 -2.99 -12.25 1.39
CA LEU A 251 -1.67 -12.58 0.86
C LEU A 251 -1.76 -13.42 -0.42
N TRP A 252 -1.14 -12.93 -1.49
CA TRP A 252 -0.79 -13.72 -2.66
C TRP A 252 0.74 -13.80 -2.80
N LEU A 253 1.35 -14.76 -2.11
CA LEU A 253 2.76 -15.12 -2.28
C LEU A 253 2.87 -16.40 -3.09
N SER A 254 3.35 -16.31 -4.33
CA SER A 254 3.42 -17.45 -5.24
C SER A 254 4.78 -17.63 -5.89
N PHE A 255 5.10 -18.88 -6.22
CA PHE A 255 6.34 -19.27 -6.85
C PHE A 255 6.10 -20.10 -8.11
N LEU A 256 6.88 -19.82 -9.15
CA LEU A 256 7.08 -20.71 -10.27
C LEU A 256 8.26 -21.63 -9.93
N GLY A 257 7.99 -22.93 -9.86
CA GLY A 257 9.00 -23.97 -9.74
C GLY A 257 9.33 -24.61 -11.07
N VAL A 258 10.61 -24.85 -11.34
CA VAL A 258 11.13 -25.55 -12.52
C VAL A 258 12.08 -26.64 -12.04
N ASP A 259 11.81 -27.90 -12.43
CA ASP A 259 12.61 -29.07 -12.05
C ASP A 259 12.90 -29.17 -10.54
N GLY A 260 11.90 -28.84 -9.72
CA GLY A 260 11.97 -28.90 -8.25
C GLY A 260 12.57 -27.67 -7.56
N ARG A 261 13.03 -26.66 -8.31
CA ARG A 261 13.57 -25.40 -7.75
C ARG A 261 12.60 -24.24 -7.98
N ARG A 262 12.36 -23.41 -6.96
CA ARG A 262 11.64 -22.12 -7.11
C ARG A 262 12.55 -21.15 -7.87
N VAL A 263 12.13 -20.70 -9.05
CA VAL A 263 12.93 -19.87 -9.96
C VAL A 263 12.38 -18.47 -10.16
N ALA A 264 11.11 -18.24 -9.82
CA ALA A 264 10.50 -16.93 -9.76
C ALA A 264 9.48 -16.88 -8.63
N GLY A 265 9.28 -15.69 -8.07
CA GLY A 265 8.36 -15.41 -6.99
C GLY A 265 7.62 -14.09 -7.22
N THR A 266 6.35 -14.08 -6.88
CA THR A 266 5.48 -12.90 -6.91
C THR A 266 4.89 -12.72 -5.52
N PHE A 267 5.07 -11.52 -4.98
CA PHE A 267 4.43 -11.07 -3.75
C PHE A 267 3.36 -10.06 -4.16
N ALA A 268 2.12 -10.34 -3.86
CA ALA A 268 0.97 -9.51 -4.21
C ALA A 268 -0.09 -9.59 -3.10
N TYR A 269 -1.07 -8.70 -3.20
CA TYR A 269 -2.23 -8.69 -2.32
C TYR A 269 -3.52 -8.87 -3.13
N ASP A 270 -4.36 -9.83 -2.76
CA ASP A 270 -5.72 -9.97 -3.28
C ASP A 270 -6.69 -9.30 -2.31
N TYR A 271 -7.12 -8.09 -2.66
CA TYR A 271 -7.95 -7.25 -1.80
C TYR A 271 -9.04 -6.57 -2.63
N ASN A 272 -10.29 -6.74 -2.20
CA ASN A 272 -11.45 -6.03 -2.76
C ASN A 272 -11.55 -6.09 -4.30
N GLY A 273 -11.37 -7.29 -4.85
CA GLY A 273 -11.43 -7.53 -6.29
C GLY A 273 -10.25 -6.96 -7.09
N THR A 274 -9.18 -6.54 -6.41
CA THR A 274 -7.93 -6.05 -7.02
C THR A 274 -6.76 -6.89 -6.55
N VAL A 275 -5.96 -7.39 -7.50
CA VAL A 275 -4.65 -7.97 -7.20
C VAL A 275 -3.59 -6.88 -7.32
N ALA A 276 -3.12 -6.36 -6.20
CA ALA A 276 -2.03 -5.40 -6.15
C ALA A 276 -0.69 -6.14 -6.26
N LEU A 277 -0.03 -6.06 -7.42
CA LEU A 277 1.31 -6.60 -7.60
C LEU A 277 2.28 -5.78 -6.76
N TYR A 278 2.73 -6.35 -5.65
CA TYR A 278 3.52 -5.64 -4.67
C TYR A 278 5.01 -5.68 -5.01
N ASN A 279 5.55 -6.88 -5.24
CA ASN A 279 6.91 -7.06 -5.70
C ASN A 279 7.13 -8.42 -6.38
N SER A 280 8.26 -8.59 -7.04
CA SER A 280 8.61 -9.80 -7.78
C SER A 280 10.10 -10.11 -7.71
N GLY A 281 10.47 -11.37 -7.87
CA GLY A 281 11.86 -11.78 -7.97
C GLY A 281 11.99 -12.98 -8.88
N TYR A 282 13.13 -13.13 -9.55
CA TYR A 282 13.46 -14.30 -10.33
C TYR A 282 14.97 -14.56 -10.33
N ASP A 283 15.33 -15.81 -10.59
CA ASP A 283 16.71 -16.24 -10.79
C ASP A 283 17.12 -15.96 -12.25
N PRO A 284 18.08 -15.04 -12.51
CA PRO A 284 18.49 -14.70 -13.87
C PRO A 284 19.05 -15.87 -14.67
N ALA A 285 19.52 -16.95 -14.02
CA ALA A 285 19.96 -18.16 -14.71
C ALA A 285 18.83 -18.82 -15.50
N TYR A 286 17.56 -18.56 -15.15
CA TYR A 286 16.36 -19.08 -15.81
C TYR A 286 15.71 -18.07 -16.77
N SER A 287 16.35 -16.92 -17.03
CA SER A 287 15.84 -15.88 -17.95
C SER A 287 15.55 -16.40 -19.36
N PHE A 288 16.28 -17.42 -19.82
CA PHE A 288 16.04 -18.07 -21.11
C PHE A 288 14.64 -18.69 -21.23
N LEU A 289 14.01 -19.06 -20.10
CA LEU A 289 12.63 -19.54 -20.02
C LEU A 289 11.59 -18.40 -19.91
N SER A 290 12.04 -17.16 -19.74
CA SER A 290 11.17 -15.98 -19.56
C SER A 290 10.28 -16.07 -18.32
N VAL A 291 10.87 -16.44 -17.18
CA VAL A 291 10.21 -16.60 -15.86
C VAL A 291 10.07 -15.31 -15.06
N GLY A 292 10.77 -14.25 -15.46
CA GLY A 292 10.67 -12.90 -14.89
C GLY A 292 9.84 -11.94 -15.73
#